data_AF-A0A2V6P815-F1
#
_entry.id   AF-A0A2V6P815-F1
#
_cell.length_a   1.000
_cell.length_b   1.000
_cell.length_c   1.000
_cell.angle_alpha   90.00
_cell.angle_beta   90.00
_cell.angle_gamma   90.00
#
_symmetry.space_group_name_H-M   'P 1'
#
loop_
_entity.id
_entity.type
_entity.pdbx_description
1 polymer ?
#
loop_
_entity_poly.entity_id
_entity_poly.type
_entity_poly.pdbx_seq_one_letter_code
_entity_poly.pdbx_strand_id
1 'polypeptide(L)' 'MSPVAHHLGDYGLGSVAEIFDGDSPFAPRGCVAQAWSVAETLRAWHELAAA' A
#
# COMPACT_ATOMS: atom_id res chain seq x y z
N MET A 1 1.56 10.84 -5.03
CA MET A 1 1.15 9.42 -4.91
C MET A 1 1.93 8.46 -5.84
N SER A 2 3.04 8.85 -6.48
CA SER A 2 3.69 8.03 -7.52
C SER A 2 4.04 6.58 -7.11
N PRO A 3 4.56 6.31 -5.89
CA PRO A 3 4.90 4.94 -5.48
C PRO A 3 3.66 4.07 -5.20
N VAL A 4 2.70 4.60 -4.45
CA VAL A 4 1.44 3.88 -4.11
C VAL A 4 0.62 3.61 -5.37
N ALA A 5 0.49 4.60 -6.27
CA ALA A 5 -0.25 4.42 -7.52
C ALA A 5 0.37 3.34 -8.42
N HIS A 6 1.71 3.24 -8.46
CA HIS A 6 2.38 2.17 -9.19
C HIS A 6 2.13 0.80 -8.56
N HIS A 7 2.24 0.69 -7.22
CA HIS A 7 1.96 -0.54 -6.49
C HIS A 7 0.53 -1.06 -6.72
N LEU A 8 -0.47 -0.17 -6.76
CA LEU A 8 -1.87 -0.56 -7.00
C LEU A 8 -2.09 -1.27 -8.35
N GLY A 9 -1.21 -1.04 -9.32
CA GLY A 9 -1.22 -1.71 -10.63
C GLY A 9 -0.38 -2.99 -10.69
N ASP A 10 0.23 -3.39 -9.58
CA ASP A 10 1.11 -4.57 -9.48
C ASP A 10 0.55 -5.60 -8.49
N TYR A 11 1.35 -6.05 -7.51
CA TYR A 11 1.04 -7.15 -6.60
C TYR A 11 -0.23 -6.88 -5.79
N GLY A 12 -1.24 -7.72 -6.03
CA GLY A 12 -2.56 -7.57 -5.42
C GLY A 12 -3.37 -6.43 -6.03
N LEU A 13 -3.38 -6.29 -7.37
CA LEU A 13 -4.16 -5.33 -8.16
C LEU A 13 -5.34 -4.68 -7.41
N GLY A 14 -5.26 -3.36 -7.22
CA GLY A 14 -6.25 -2.58 -6.48
C GLY A 14 -6.19 -2.71 -4.95
N SER A 15 -5.21 -3.42 -4.41
CA SER A 15 -4.95 -3.60 -2.98
C SER A 15 -3.54 -3.14 -2.61
N VAL A 16 -3.28 -3.05 -1.30
CA VAL A 16 -1.97 -2.74 -0.72
C VAL A 16 -1.39 -4.02 -0.13
N ALA A 17 -0.13 -4.32 -0.45
CA ALA A 17 0.57 -5.49 0.08
C ALA A 17 0.75 -5.39 1.60
N GLU A 18 0.99 -6.53 2.24
CA GLU A 18 1.30 -6.57 3.68
C GLU A 18 2.59 -5.83 4.03
N ILE A 19 3.66 -6.19 3.34
CA ILE A 19 5.01 -5.71 3.60
C ILE A 19 5.79 -5.57 2.30
N PHE A 20 6.89 -4.81 2.36
CA PHE A 20 7.81 -4.57 1.26
C PHE A 20 9.23 -4.82 1.74
N ASP A 21 10.11 -5.27 0.83
CA ASP A 21 11.55 -5.36 1.11
C ASP A 21 12.11 -3.95 1.47
N GLY A 22 13.10 -3.89 2.37
CA GLY A 22 13.66 -2.62 2.85
C GLY A 22 14.67 -1.96 1.91
N ASP A 23 15.22 -2.73 0.97
CA ASP A 23 16.16 -2.25 -0.04
C ASP A 23 15.49 -2.22 -1.42
N SER A 24 15.93 -1.29 -2.27
CA SER A 24 15.49 -1.24 -3.68
C SER A 24 15.68 -2.61 -4.35
N PRO A 25 14.68 -3.14 -5.08
CA PRO A 25 13.53 -2.42 -5.64
C PRO A 25 12.28 -2.39 -4.74
N PHE A 26 12.38 -2.69 -3.44
CA PHE A 26 11.27 -2.70 -2.48
C PHE A 26 10.13 -3.64 -2.90
N ALA A 27 10.47 -4.87 -3.27
CA ALA A 27 9.46 -5.82 -3.76
C ALA A 27 8.37 -6.11 -2.71
N PRO A 28 7.11 -6.22 -3.11
CA PRO A 28 6.02 -6.58 -2.21
C PRO A 28 6.14 -8.05 -1.76
N ARG A 29 5.78 -8.31 -0.49
CA ARG A 29 5.86 -9.61 0.18
C ARG A 29 4.64 -9.84 1.06
N GLY A 30 4.57 -11.04 1.64
CA GLY A 30 3.54 -11.40 2.62
C GLY A 30 2.18 -11.66 1.98
N CYS A 31 1.12 -11.35 2.70
CA CYS A 31 -0.25 -11.46 2.20
C CYS A 31 -0.48 -10.50 1.01
N VAL A 32 -0.96 -11.05 -0.11
CA VAL A 32 -1.26 -10.30 -1.34
C VAL A 32 -2.29 -9.20 -1.12
N ALA A 33 -3.32 -9.49 -0.31
CA ALA A 33 -4.39 -8.55 -0.01
C ALA A 33 -4.93 -8.80 1.41
N GLN A 34 -4.95 -7.75 2.22
CA GLN A 34 -5.56 -7.80 3.54
C GLN A 34 -6.19 -6.47 3.96
N ALA A 35 -7.17 -6.57 4.86
CA ALA A 35 -8.02 -5.46 5.21
C ALA A 35 -7.27 -4.31 5.89
N TRP A 36 -6.31 -4.61 6.77
CA TRP A 36 -5.65 -3.56 7.55
C TRP A 36 -4.79 -2.64 6.69
N SER A 37 -4.10 -3.15 5.66
CA SER A 37 -3.20 -2.33 4.84
C SER A 37 -3.99 -1.27 4.08
N VAL A 38 -5.18 -1.65 3.59
CA VAL A 38 -6.10 -0.72 2.91
C VAL A 38 -6.74 0.25 3.92
N ALA A 39 -7.29 -0.27 5.01
CA ALA A 39 -7.99 0.53 6.02
C ALA A 39 -7.07 1.61 6.62
N GLU A 40 -5.84 1.24 6.96
CA GLU A 40 -4.88 2.16 7.58
C GLU A 40 -4.38 3.23 6.59
N THR A 41 -4.14 2.84 5.33
CA THR A 41 -3.80 3.80 4.27
C THR A 41 -4.91 4.83 4.07
N LEU A 42 -6.18 4.40 4.03
CA LEU A 42 -7.34 5.29 3.89
C LEU A 42 -7.54 6.17 5.14
N ARG A 43 -7.37 5.61 6.34
CA ARG A 43 -7.45 6.37 7.60
C ARG A 43 -6.44 7.52 7.60
N ALA A 44 -5.16 7.24 7.32
CA ALA A 44 -4.11 8.24 7.25
C ALA A 44 -4.39 9.30 6.16
N TRP A 45 -4.91 8.88 5.01
CA TRP A 45 -5.31 9.79 3.94
C TRP A 45 -6.40 10.76 4.41
N HIS A 46 -7.46 10.26 5.06
CA HIS A 46 -8.53 11.10 5.60
C HIS A 46 -8.05 12.07 6.66
N GLU A 47 -7.14 11.67 7.55
CA GLU A 47 -6.55 12.55 8.56
C GLU A 47 -5.72 13.66 7.95
N LEU A 48 -4.89 13.35 6.96
CA LEU A 48 -4.07 14.35 6.26
C LEU A 48 -4.92 15.30 5.40
N ALA A 49 -6.02 14.82 4.83
CA ALA A 49 -6.93 15.65 4.03
C ALA A 49 -7.82 16.57 4.88
N ALA A 50 -7.99 16.26 6.17
CA ALA A 50 -8.73 17.08 7.11
C ALA A 50 -7.85 18.15 7.81
N ALA A 51 -6.54 18.12 7.59
CA ALA A 51 -5.56 19.08 8.10
C ALA A 51 -5.24 20.18 7.07
#